data_AF-A0A4R5QKQ3-F1
#
_entry.id   AF-A0A4R5QKQ3-F1
#
_cell.length_a   1.000
_cell.length_b   1.000
_cell.length_c   1.000
_cell.angle_alpha   90.00
_cell.angle_beta   90.00
_cell.angle_gamma   90.00
#
_symmetry.space_group_name_H-M   'P 1'
#
loop_
_entity.id
_entity.type
_entity.pdbx_description
1 polymer ?
#
loop_
_entity_poly.entity_id
_entity_poly.type
_entity_poly.pdbx_seq_one_letter_code
_entity_poly.pdbx_strand_id
1 'polypeptide(L)'
;MPASSHGVLRVVLGDQCSRGLASLRDLDPARDVVLLAEVMGECTYVRHHKQKIVLVLSVMRHFARALAVRGVRVDHIRLDDPENTGTLAGEVARAVARHAPEGIVCTVPGEWRVLADMRGWEEATGLPVEIRDDDRFLSDLGWFRRWAQGKKQLRMEFFYREMRRATGLLMEGEAPAGGAWNYDAENRRKLEPGLVPPAPRRFPPDAITREVMALVETRFPGHFGTLEAFAWPVTAREAEAALADFITARLPRFGDYQDAMATGEPVLFHALLSTSLNAGLLSPRACCEAAEAAWREGRAPLNAVEGFIRQILGWREFVRGVYWLKMPDYAGLNALEATRPLPWSWWSGETRMNCVAQAVRQTRDLAYAHHIQRLMVTGNFALLAGLDPAAVNEWYLTVYADAYEWVELPNTHGMAIHADGGVMGSKPYAASGAYINRMSDYCRGCAYDVKQSTGPGACPFNALYWDFLARHERRFANNPRLAMPLQTLRKMDPAKRQALRDSAAAFLAGPELDPAAPG
;
A
#
# COMPACT_ATOMS: atom_id res chain seq x y z
N MET A 1 1.33 41.47 -30.31
CA MET A 1 0.37 40.35 -30.29
C MET A 1 -0.54 40.56 -29.09
N PRO A 2 -1.87 40.54 -29.23
CA PRO A 2 -2.73 40.61 -28.03
C PRO A 2 -2.37 39.41 -27.16
N ALA A 3 -2.17 39.63 -25.86
CA ALA A 3 -1.99 38.52 -24.91
C ALA A 3 -3.20 37.60 -25.07
N SER A 4 -2.96 36.34 -25.41
CA SER A 4 -4.04 35.39 -25.62
C SER A 4 -4.86 35.28 -24.33
N SER A 5 -6.19 35.35 -24.47
CA SER A 5 -7.14 35.34 -23.35
C SER A 5 -7.32 33.95 -22.74
N HIS A 6 -6.73 32.91 -23.33
CA HIS A 6 -6.96 31.52 -22.95
C HIS A 6 -5.92 31.07 -21.91
N GLY A 7 -6.34 30.37 -20.85
CA GLY A 7 -5.42 29.81 -19.86
C GLY A 7 -4.92 28.41 -20.25
N VAL A 8 -4.34 27.71 -19.29
CA VAL A 8 -3.98 26.29 -19.43
C VAL A 8 -5.02 25.37 -18.78
N LEU A 9 -5.11 24.14 -19.26
CA LEU A 9 -5.87 23.08 -18.62
C LEU A 9 -5.00 22.36 -17.59
N ARG A 10 -5.41 22.39 -16.33
CA ARG A 10 -4.68 21.76 -15.22
C ARG A 10 -5.35 20.46 -14.83
N VAL A 11 -4.74 19.34 -15.16
CA VAL A 11 -5.31 18.02 -14.87
C VAL A 11 -4.85 17.56 -13.48
N VAL A 12 -5.82 17.12 -12.66
CA VAL A 12 -5.59 16.57 -11.32
C VAL A 12 -6.19 15.17 -11.25
N LEU A 13 -5.35 14.18 -10.95
CA LEU A 13 -5.78 12.79 -10.80
C LEU A 13 -6.36 12.51 -9.40
N GLY A 14 -7.08 11.39 -9.26
CA GLY A 14 -7.75 11.02 -8.00
C GLY A 14 -6.82 10.83 -6.81
N ASP A 15 -5.55 10.50 -7.04
CA ASP A 15 -4.51 10.37 -6.02
C ASP A 15 -3.71 11.67 -5.80
N GLN A 16 -4.08 12.77 -6.46
CA GLN A 16 -3.36 14.04 -6.49
C GLN A 16 -4.11 15.20 -5.82
N CYS A 17 -5.12 14.93 -4.99
CA CYS A 17 -5.99 15.92 -4.36
C CYS A 17 -5.30 16.71 -3.22
N SER A 18 -4.21 17.41 -3.55
CA SER A 18 -3.36 18.20 -2.67
C SER A 18 -3.44 19.69 -3.03
N ARG A 19 -3.51 20.54 -1.99
CA ARG A 19 -3.50 22.00 -2.16
C ARG A 19 -2.21 22.54 -2.79
N GLY A 20 -1.09 21.86 -2.55
CA GLY A 20 0.24 22.27 -3.00
C GLY A 20 0.74 21.49 -4.22
N LEU A 21 -0.16 20.82 -4.95
CA LEU A 21 0.21 19.99 -6.10
C LEU A 21 1.00 20.79 -7.15
N ALA A 22 2.04 20.19 -7.73
CA ALA A 22 2.93 20.84 -8.69
C ALA A 22 2.18 21.46 -9.89
N SER A 23 1.16 20.79 -10.43
CA SER A 23 0.32 21.31 -11.53
C SER A 23 -0.65 22.42 -11.12
N LEU A 24 -0.76 22.77 -9.84
CA LEU A 24 -1.61 23.85 -9.34
C LEU A 24 -0.82 25.03 -8.74
N ARG A 25 0.51 24.91 -8.60
CA ARG A 25 1.34 25.86 -7.85
C ARG A 25 1.32 27.29 -8.39
N ASP A 26 1.28 27.41 -9.71
CA ASP A 26 1.26 28.66 -10.49
C ASP A 26 -0.08 28.88 -11.18
N LEU A 27 -1.17 28.33 -10.64
CA LEU A 27 -2.53 28.48 -11.16
C LEU A 27 -2.97 29.94 -11.20
N ASP A 28 -3.37 30.40 -12.39
CA ASP A 28 -4.06 31.67 -12.58
C ASP A 28 -5.58 31.44 -12.54
N PRO A 29 -6.29 31.78 -11.45
CA PRO A 29 -7.72 31.50 -11.32
C PRO A 29 -8.58 32.30 -12.29
N ALA A 30 -8.04 33.36 -12.93
CA ALA A 30 -8.77 34.15 -13.92
C ALA A 30 -8.78 33.51 -15.31
N ARG A 31 -7.83 32.61 -15.60
CA ARG A 31 -7.61 32.07 -16.95
C ARG A 31 -7.66 30.55 -17.01
N ASP A 32 -7.12 29.88 -16.00
CA ASP A 32 -6.92 28.44 -16.01
C ASP A 32 -8.19 27.67 -15.64
N VAL A 33 -8.27 26.43 -16.10
CA VAL A 33 -9.35 25.48 -15.76
C VAL A 33 -8.72 24.26 -15.12
N VAL A 34 -9.19 23.85 -13.94
CA VAL A 34 -8.80 22.57 -13.34
C VAL A 34 -9.74 21.47 -13.80
N LEU A 35 -9.22 20.42 -14.42
CA LEU A 35 -9.97 19.23 -14.81
C LEU A 35 -9.78 18.12 -13.77
N LEU A 36 -10.90 17.59 -13.28
CA LEU A 36 -10.98 16.29 -12.62
C LEU A 36 -11.97 15.42 -13.39
N ALA A 37 -11.66 14.15 -13.56
CA ALA A 37 -12.52 13.22 -14.29
C ALA A 37 -12.61 11.86 -13.58
N GLU A 38 -13.82 11.52 -13.13
CA GLU A 38 -14.15 10.20 -12.62
C GLU A 38 -14.42 9.27 -13.82
N VAL A 39 -13.50 8.37 -14.17
CA VAL A 39 -13.61 7.58 -15.41
C VAL A 39 -13.65 6.08 -15.16
N MET A 40 -14.41 5.36 -15.99
CA MET A 40 -14.61 3.91 -15.83
C MET A 40 -13.30 3.13 -15.94
N GLY A 41 -12.39 3.52 -16.86
CA GLY A 41 -11.10 2.86 -17.04
C GLY A 41 -10.26 2.81 -15.76
N GLU A 42 -10.27 3.88 -14.95
CA GLU A 42 -9.56 3.93 -13.67
C GLU A 42 -10.31 3.23 -12.54
N CYS A 43 -11.61 2.93 -12.71
CA CYS A 43 -12.39 2.16 -11.75
C CYS A 43 -12.33 0.65 -12.00
N THR A 44 -11.86 0.21 -13.19
CA THR A 44 -11.95 -1.19 -13.64
C THR A 44 -10.67 -1.79 -14.21
N TYR A 45 -9.54 -1.08 -14.24
CA TYR A 45 -8.27 -1.68 -14.69
C TYR A 45 -7.83 -2.84 -13.78
N VAL A 46 -8.22 -2.78 -12.50
CA VAL A 46 -8.44 -3.95 -11.65
C VAL A 46 -9.79 -3.82 -10.95
N ARG A 47 -10.29 -4.89 -10.34
CA ARG A 47 -11.64 -4.93 -9.73
C ARG A 47 -11.67 -4.33 -8.32
N HIS A 48 -11.23 -3.07 -8.19
CA HIS A 48 -11.03 -2.38 -6.91
C HIS A 48 -12.14 -2.62 -5.88
N HIS A 49 -11.73 -2.73 -4.62
CA HIS A 49 -12.65 -2.78 -3.49
C HIS A 49 -13.61 -1.58 -3.53
N LYS A 50 -14.91 -1.83 -3.25
CA LYS A 50 -15.94 -0.78 -3.22
C LYS A 50 -15.54 0.47 -2.42
N GLN A 51 -15.02 0.32 -1.19
CA GLN A 51 -14.55 1.45 -0.38
C GLN A 51 -13.41 2.24 -1.02
N LYS A 52 -12.52 1.60 -1.80
CA LYS A 52 -11.45 2.31 -2.51
C LYS A 52 -12.04 3.25 -3.56
N ILE A 53 -13.00 2.77 -4.34
CA ILE A 53 -13.69 3.59 -5.35
C ILE A 53 -14.43 4.74 -4.65
N VAL A 54 -15.21 4.45 -3.59
CA VAL A 54 -15.91 5.50 -2.83
C VAL A 54 -14.95 6.55 -2.29
N LEU A 55 -13.83 6.11 -1.70
CA LEU A 55 -12.81 7.00 -1.15
C LEU A 55 -12.27 7.95 -2.22
N VAL A 56 -11.78 7.42 -3.35
CA VAL A 56 -11.16 8.25 -4.39
C VAL A 56 -12.16 9.22 -5.01
N LEU A 57 -13.35 8.75 -5.39
CA LEU A 57 -14.37 9.61 -6.00
C LEU A 57 -14.88 10.68 -5.02
N SER A 58 -15.08 10.31 -3.74
CA SER A 58 -15.47 11.30 -2.73
C SER A 58 -14.37 12.33 -2.50
N VAL A 59 -13.10 11.91 -2.41
CA VAL A 59 -11.96 12.84 -2.28
C VAL A 59 -11.91 13.81 -3.46
N MET A 60 -12.10 13.32 -4.69
CA MET A 60 -12.16 14.15 -5.90
C MET A 60 -13.31 15.18 -5.83
N ARG A 61 -14.52 14.75 -5.48
CA ARG A 61 -15.69 15.64 -5.35
C ARG A 61 -15.47 16.73 -4.30
N HIS A 62 -14.96 16.37 -3.13
CA HIS A 62 -14.67 17.34 -2.07
C HIS A 62 -13.53 18.28 -2.44
N PHE A 63 -12.50 17.80 -3.13
CA PHE A 63 -11.38 18.62 -3.60
C PHE A 63 -11.82 19.60 -4.69
N ALA A 64 -12.59 19.15 -5.68
CA ALA A 64 -13.20 19.99 -6.70
C ALA A 64 -14.04 21.12 -6.08
N ARG A 65 -14.89 20.79 -5.09
CA ARG A 65 -15.66 21.78 -4.34
C ARG A 65 -14.77 22.76 -3.57
N ALA A 66 -13.70 22.27 -2.94
CA ALA A 66 -12.77 23.12 -2.18
C ALA A 66 -12.01 24.11 -3.09
N LEU A 67 -11.66 23.71 -4.32
CA LEU A 67 -11.09 24.60 -5.33
C LEU A 67 -12.11 25.65 -5.80
N ALA A 68 -13.33 25.23 -6.13
CA ALA A 68 -14.38 26.14 -6.58
C ALA A 68 -14.72 27.23 -5.54
N VAL A 69 -14.78 26.87 -4.25
CA VAL A 69 -14.99 27.84 -3.15
C VAL A 69 -13.88 28.89 -3.08
N ARG A 70 -12.68 28.61 -3.62
CA ARG A 70 -11.56 29.56 -3.70
C ARG A 70 -11.54 30.38 -5.00
N GLY A 71 -12.59 30.31 -5.81
CA GLY A 71 -12.69 31.03 -7.09
C GLY A 71 -11.92 30.38 -8.23
N VAL A 72 -11.46 29.14 -8.09
CA VAL A 72 -10.84 28.39 -9.19
C VAL A 72 -11.95 27.86 -10.10
N ARG A 73 -11.79 28.03 -11.42
CA ARG A 73 -12.66 27.39 -12.41
C ARG A 73 -12.37 25.89 -12.45
N VAL A 74 -13.34 25.07 -12.06
CA VAL A 74 -13.22 23.61 -12.03
C VAL A 74 -14.18 22.99 -13.04
N ASP A 75 -13.65 22.16 -13.93
CA ASP A 75 -14.40 21.25 -14.77
C ASP A 75 -14.31 19.86 -14.14
N HIS A 76 -15.39 19.42 -13.47
CA HIS A 76 -15.43 18.13 -12.80
C HIS A 76 -16.42 17.19 -13.50
N ILE A 77 -15.88 16.18 -14.17
CA ILE A 77 -16.66 15.19 -14.90
C ILE A 77 -16.94 14.01 -13.97
N ARG A 78 -18.23 13.78 -13.69
CA ARG A 78 -18.67 12.70 -12.80
C ARG A 78 -18.76 11.37 -13.56
N LEU A 79 -18.65 10.27 -12.82
CA LEU A 79 -18.68 8.91 -13.40
C LEU A 79 -20.04 8.57 -14.02
N ASP A 80 -21.11 9.19 -13.50
CA ASP A 80 -22.48 9.05 -13.97
C ASP A 80 -22.90 10.09 -15.02
N ASP A 81 -21.98 10.96 -15.46
CA ASP A 81 -22.23 11.89 -16.56
C ASP A 81 -22.47 11.12 -17.87
N PRO A 82 -23.59 11.34 -18.58
CA PRO A 82 -23.94 10.58 -19.79
C PRO A 82 -22.97 10.79 -20.95
N GLU A 83 -22.20 11.87 -20.96
CA GLU A 83 -21.20 12.14 -21.99
C GLU A 83 -19.78 11.69 -21.62
N ASN A 84 -19.58 11.14 -20.41
CA ASN A 84 -18.28 10.65 -19.94
C ASN A 84 -17.70 9.60 -20.91
N THR A 85 -16.47 9.83 -21.39
CA THR A 85 -15.81 8.94 -22.36
C THR A 85 -15.29 7.64 -21.74
N GLY A 86 -15.21 7.58 -20.42
CA GLY A 86 -14.68 6.44 -19.68
C GLY A 86 -13.15 6.37 -19.61
N THR A 87 -12.41 7.34 -20.16
CA THR A 87 -10.93 7.37 -20.13
C THR A 87 -10.39 8.77 -19.85
N LEU A 88 -9.20 8.86 -19.23
CA LEU A 88 -8.54 10.14 -18.95
C LEU A 88 -8.23 10.90 -20.26
N ALA A 89 -7.62 10.25 -21.24
CA ALA A 89 -7.34 10.85 -22.55
C ALA A 89 -8.60 11.40 -23.23
N GLY A 90 -9.73 10.69 -23.16
CA GLY A 90 -10.99 11.14 -23.75
C GLY A 90 -11.55 12.37 -23.04
N GLU A 91 -11.51 12.42 -21.71
CA GLU A 91 -11.97 13.59 -20.95
C GLU A 91 -11.04 14.80 -21.09
N VAL A 92 -9.73 14.58 -21.22
CA VAL A 92 -8.77 15.63 -21.58
C VAL A 92 -9.10 16.20 -22.97
N ALA A 93 -9.31 15.36 -23.98
CA ALA A 93 -9.68 15.81 -25.32
C ALA A 93 -11.01 16.58 -25.35
N ARG A 94 -12.04 16.09 -24.63
CA ARG A 94 -13.32 16.81 -24.50
C ARG A 94 -13.15 18.14 -23.78
N ALA A 95 -12.34 18.23 -22.72
CA ALA A 95 -12.07 19.47 -22.03
C ALA A 95 -11.33 20.48 -22.92
N VAL A 96 -10.36 20.02 -23.73
CA VAL A 96 -9.69 20.86 -24.74
C VAL A 96 -10.69 21.45 -25.72
N ALA A 97 -11.63 20.65 -26.24
CA ALA A 97 -12.67 21.13 -27.15
C ALA A 97 -13.62 22.15 -26.49
N ARG A 98 -13.96 21.98 -25.20
CA ARG A 98 -14.86 22.89 -24.46
C ARG A 98 -14.21 24.22 -24.08
N HIS A 99 -12.92 24.21 -23.71
CA HIS A 99 -12.27 25.36 -23.09
C HIS A 99 -11.24 26.06 -23.98
N ALA A 100 -10.80 25.40 -25.07
CA ALA A 100 -9.75 25.87 -25.97
C ALA A 100 -8.51 26.43 -25.22
N PRO A 101 -7.87 25.63 -24.33
CA PRO A 101 -6.70 26.06 -23.58
C PRO A 101 -5.47 26.18 -24.49
N GLU A 102 -4.45 26.92 -24.05
CA GLU A 102 -3.18 27.04 -24.77
C GLU A 102 -2.25 25.83 -24.60
N GLY A 103 -2.48 25.03 -23.56
CA GLY A 103 -1.67 23.88 -23.20
C GLY A 103 -2.27 23.11 -22.03
N ILE A 104 -1.66 21.97 -21.72
CA ILE A 104 -2.08 21.07 -20.63
C ILE A 104 -0.93 20.99 -19.63
N VAL A 105 -1.24 21.16 -18.35
CA VAL A 105 -0.28 21.00 -17.24
C VAL A 105 -0.80 19.92 -16.30
N CYS A 106 0.03 18.93 -16.02
CA CYS A 106 -0.30 17.82 -15.14
C CYS A 106 0.90 17.43 -14.27
N THR A 107 0.64 16.68 -13.20
CA THR A 107 1.70 16.14 -12.33
C THR A 107 1.90 14.66 -12.69
N VAL A 108 3.15 14.19 -12.70
CA VAL A 108 3.48 12.78 -12.96
C VAL A 108 2.59 11.86 -12.12
N PRO A 109 1.98 10.81 -12.71
CA PRO A 109 1.02 9.97 -12.02
C PRO A 109 1.72 8.98 -11.10
N GLY A 110 0.93 8.26 -10.29
CA GLY A 110 1.41 7.16 -9.44
C GLY A 110 1.58 5.82 -10.16
N GLU A 111 1.21 5.69 -11.45
CA GLU A 111 1.26 4.40 -12.16
C GLU A 111 1.85 4.54 -13.57
N TRP A 112 2.60 3.53 -14.00
CA TRP A 112 3.30 3.51 -15.28
C TRP A 112 2.33 3.48 -16.45
N ARG A 113 1.22 2.72 -16.32
CA ARG A 113 0.12 2.70 -17.29
C ARG A 113 -0.46 4.11 -17.53
N VAL A 114 -0.69 4.86 -16.45
CA VAL A 114 -1.21 6.23 -16.54
C VAL A 114 -0.17 7.17 -17.13
N LEU A 115 1.12 7.01 -16.78
CA LEU A 115 2.18 7.82 -17.40
C LEU A 115 2.29 7.55 -18.91
N ALA A 116 2.10 6.30 -19.34
CA ALA A 116 2.07 5.95 -20.75
C ALA A 116 0.88 6.61 -21.48
N ASP A 117 -0.32 6.61 -20.88
CA ASP A 117 -1.49 7.33 -21.40
C ASP A 117 -1.23 8.84 -21.52
N MET A 118 -0.73 9.46 -20.44
CA MET A 118 -0.45 10.90 -20.38
C MET A 118 0.57 11.38 -21.43
N ARG A 119 1.55 10.54 -21.76
CA ARG A 119 2.53 10.84 -22.81
C ARG A 119 1.91 10.91 -24.22
N GLY A 120 0.75 10.29 -24.43
CA GLY A 120 0.02 10.36 -25.70
C GLY A 120 -0.89 11.59 -25.82
N TRP A 121 -1.10 12.37 -24.76
CA TRP A 121 -2.07 13.47 -24.78
C TRP A 121 -1.68 14.62 -25.73
N GLU A 122 -0.40 14.90 -25.93
CA GLU A 122 0.06 15.95 -26.86
C GLU A 122 -0.32 15.60 -28.31
N GLU A 123 -0.05 14.36 -28.72
CA GLU A 123 -0.46 13.84 -30.04
C GLU A 123 -1.98 13.82 -30.19
N ALA A 124 -2.70 13.38 -29.15
CA ALA A 124 -4.16 13.25 -29.19
C ALA A 124 -4.90 14.60 -29.24
N THR A 125 -4.31 15.66 -28.70
CA THR A 125 -4.97 16.98 -28.57
C THR A 125 -4.39 18.06 -29.47
N GLY A 126 -3.17 17.87 -29.98
CA GLY A 126 -2.44 18.90 -30.72
C GLY A 126 -1.95 20.07 -29.87
N LEU A 127 -1.98 19.93 -28.53
CA LEU A 127 -1.55 20.96 -27.58
C LEU A 127 -0.30 20.51 -26.80
N PRO A 128 0.59 21.44 -26.44
CA PRO A 128 1.75 21.11 -25.60
C PRO A 128 1.29 20.57 -24.24
N VAL A 129 1.94 19.51 -23.77
CA VAL A 129 1.68 18.89 -22.46
C VAL A 129 2.92 19.01 -21.55
N GLU A 130 2.78 19.72 -20.44
CA GLU A 130 3.80 19.82 -19.40
C GLU A 130 3.49 18.82 -18.26
N ILE A 131 4.27 17.73 -18.19
CA ILE A 131 4.22 16.77 -17.07
C ILE A 131 5.26 17.16 -16.02
N ARG A 132 4.80 17.70 -14.88
CA ARG A 132 5.67 18.14 -13.77
C ARG A 132 6.00 17.00 -12.82
N ASP A 133 7.16 17.08 -12.19
CA ASP A 133 7.53 16.19 -11.11
C ASP A 133 6.58 16.33 -9.90
N ASP A 134 6.34 15.21 -9.22
CA ASP A 134 5.53 15.18 -8.01
C ASP A 134 6.41 15.41 -6.77
N ASP A 135 6.34 16.63 -6.26
CA ASP A 135 7.09 17.16 -5.12
C ASP A 135 6.40 16.91 -3.76
N ARG A 136 5.31 16.14 -3.72
CA ARG A 136 4.71 15.66 -2.47
C ARG A 136 5.60 14.61 -1.78
N PHE A 137 6.47 13.97 -2.55
CA PHE A 137 7.46 13.01 -2.07
C PHE A 137 8.73 13.72 -1.61
N LEU A 138 9.34 13.21 -0.55
CA LEU A 138 10.52 13.80 0.06
C LEU A 138 11.81 13.45 -0.69
N SER A 139 11.80 12.32 -1.42
CA SER A 139 12.89 11.92 -2.31
C SER A 139 12.57 12.28 -3.76
N ASP A 140 13.41 13.12 -4.36
CA ASP A 140 13.47 13.31 -5.80
C ASP A 140 13.84 11.99 -6.51
N LEU A 141 13.19 11.71 -7.65
CA LEU A 141 13.46 10.52 -8.45
C LEU A 141 14.82 10.60 -9.15
N GLY A 142 15.24 11.80 -9.57
CA GLY A 142 16.56 12.02 -10.14
C GLY A 142 17.67 11.69 -9.14
N TRP A 143 17.53 12.16 -7.90
CA TRP A 143 18.40 11.83 -6.79
C TRP A 143 18.39 10.34 -6.47
N PHE A 144 17.22 9.69 -6.41
CA PHE A 144 17.12 8.26 -6.13
C PHE A 144 17.88 7.43 -7.17
N ARG A 145 17.76 7.77 -8.46
CA ARG A 145 18.49 7.10 -9.55
C ARG A 145 20.01 7.23 -9.36
N ARG A 146 20.50 8.42 -9.02
CA ARG A 146 21.93 8.65 -8.72
C ARG A 146 22.38 7.87 -7.48
N TRP A 147 21.58 7.86 -6.42
CA TRP A 147 21.83 7.08 -5.21
C TRP A 147 21.88 5.57 -5.52
N ALA A 148 21.02 5.06 -6.39
CA ALA A 148 20.96 3.65 -6.74
C ALA A 148 22.07 3.19 -7.71
N GLN A 149 22.68 4.11 -8.46
CA GLN A 149 23.64 3.80 -9.51
C GLN A 149 24.83 2.97 -8.99
N GLY A 150 25.17 1.90 -9.71
CA GLY A 150 26.28 1.00 -9.36
C GLY A 150 26.02 0.06 -8.17
N LYS A 151 24.88 0.15 -7.49
CA LYS A 151 24.55 -0.76 -6.37
C LYS A 151 23.93 -2.05 -6.89
N LYS A 152 24.53 -3.18 -6.51
CA LYS A 152 23.98 -4.52 -6.81
C LYS A 152 22.73 -4.85 -5.99
N GLN A 153 22.60 -4.28 -4.79
CA GLN A 153 21.44 -4.44 -3.91
C GLN A 153 21.06 -3.09 -3.31
N LEU A 154 19.77 -2.78 -3.34
CA LEU A 154 19.22 -1.60 -2.71
C LEU A 154 18.83 -1.94 -1.27
N ARG A 155 19.26 -1.14 -0.30
CA ARG A 155 18.92 -1.35 1.11
C ARG A 155 18.28 -0.11 1.68
N MET A 156 17.03 -0.27 2.13
CA MET A 156 16.23 0.82 2.72
C MET A 156 16.99 1.50 3.85
N GLU A 157 17.70 0.76 4.70
CA GLU A 157 18.46 1.35 5.81
C GLU A 157 19.45 2.43 5.37
N PHE A 158 20.22 2.22 4.30
CA PHE A 158 21.18 3.22 3.82
C PHE A 158 20.49 4.40 3.16
N PHE A 159 19.41 4.16 2.41
CA PHE A 159 18.58 5.22 1.87
C PHE A 159 17.99 6.11 2.98
N TYR A 160 17.41 5.48 4.02
CA TYR A 160 16.78 6.18 5.14
C TYR A 160 17.75 7.08 5.91
N ARG A 161 19.01 6.65 6.09
CA ARG A 161 20.06 7.48 6.71
C ARG A 161 20.31 8.76 5.90
N GLU A 162 20.40 8.66 4.57
CA GLU A 162 20.55 9.83 3.70
C GLU A 162 19.31 10.75 3.78
N MET A 163 18.10 10.17 3.79
CA MET A 163 16.87 10.94 3.92
C MET A 163 16.76 11.66 5.26
N ARG A 164 17.17 11.04 6.36
CA ARG A 164 17.25 11.65 7.69
C ARG A 164 18.20 12.86 7.70
N ARG A 165 19.40 12.71 7.13
CA ARG A 165 20.35 13.83 6.98
C ARG A 165 19.80 14.96 6.12
N ALA A 166 19.22 14.63 4.96
CA ALA A 166 18.69 15.61 4.03
C ALA A 166 17.49 16.39 4.58
N THR A 167 16.70 15.78 5.47
CA THR A 167 15.49 16.40 6.03
C THR A 167 15.67 17.01 7.41
N GLY A 168 16.72 16.64 8.14
CA GLY A 168 16.95 17.05 9.54
C GLY A 168 16.04 16.37 10.56
N LEU A 169 15.11 15.51 10.13
CA LEU A 169 14.17 14.82 11.02
C LEU A 169 14.91 13.92 12.00
N LEU A 170 14.67 14.07 13.30
CA LEU A 170 15.33 13.31 14.37
C LEU A 170 16.87 13.38 14.29
N MET A 171 17.42 14.52 13.91
CA MET A 171 18.87 14.76 13.90
C MET A 171 19.28 15.73 15.03
N GLU A 172 20.43 15.46 15.63
CA GLU A 172 21.13 16.30 16.60
C GLU A 172 22.47 16.74 15.98
N GLY A 173 22.44 17.83 15.22
CA GLY A 173 23.53 18.16 14.30
C GLY A 173 23.68 17.05 13.25
N GLU A 174 24.89 16.48 13.16
CA GLU A 174 25.19 15.37 12.23
C GLU A 174 24.85 13.98 12.78
N ALA A 175 24.53 13.87 14.08
CA ALA A 175 24.24 12.60 14.74
C ALA A 175 22.73 12.29 14.74
N PRO A 176 22.32 11.01 14.65
CA PRO A 176 20.92 10.65 14.85
C PRO A 176 20.53 10.85 16.33
N ALA A 177 19.32 11.36 16.56
CA ALA A 177 18.74 11.46 17.90
C ALA A 177 18.84 10.12 18.65
N GLY A 178 19.25 10.18 19.92
CA GLY A 178 19.44 8.99 20.77
C GLY A 178 20.61 8.07 20.40
N GLY A 179 21.47 8.48 19.45
CA GLY A 179 22.73 7.79 19.12
C GLY A 179 22.60 6.58 18.18
N ALA A 180 21.38 6.21 17.77
CA ALA A 180 21.15 5.12 16.83
C ALA A 180 20.23 5.54 15.68
N TRP A 181 20.48 4.98 14.50
CA TRP A 181 19.66 5.28 13.31
C TRP A 181 18.30 4.59 13.33
N ASN A 182 18.17 3.47 14.06
CA ASN A 182 17.05 2.56 13.94
C ASN A 182 16.79 1.83 15.28
N TYR A 183 15.53 1.86 15.76
CA TYR A 183 15.08 1.24 17.01
C TYR A 183 14.13 0.04 16.79
N ASP A 184 14.12 -0.56 15.59
CA ASP A 184 13.23 -1.67 15.19
C ASP A 184 13.26 -2.89 16.11
N ALA A 185 14.41 -3.15 16.77
CA ALA A 185 14.55 -4.28 17.69
C ALA A 185 13.64 -4.15 18.92
N GLU A 186 13.27 -2.91 19.29
CA GLU A 186 12.39 -2.60 20.43
C GLU A 186 10.91 -2.71 20.05
N ASN A 187 10.59 -2.77 18.75
CA ASN A 187 9.23 -2.61 18.21
C ASN A 187 8.51 -3.94 17.92
N ARG A 188 8.78 -4.98 18.72
CA ARG A 188 8.32 -6.36 18.45
C ARG A 188 7.68 -7.03 19.65
N ARG A 189 7.07 -6.24 20.53
CA ARG A 189 6.35 -6.79 21.69
C ARG A 189 5.04 -7.43 21.23
N LYS A 190 4.61 -8.41 22.00
CA LYS A 190 3.25 -8.97 21.86
C LYS A 190 2.27 -8.02 22.51
N LEU A 191 1.03 -7.98 22.00
CA LEU A 191 -0.05 -7.29 22.70
C LEU A 191 -0.23 -7.89 24.09
N GLU A 192 -0.23 -7.04 25.11
CA GLU A 192 -0.38 -7.47 26.51
C GLU A 192 -1.82 -7.95 26.77
N PRO A 193 -2.01 -9.04 27.52
CA PRO A 193 -3.35 -9.49 27.88
C PRO A 193 -4.15 -8.40 28.61
N GLY A 194 -5.35 -8.11 28.11
CA GLY A 194 -6.24 -7.09 28.69
C GLY A 194 -5.95 -5.65 28.27
N LEU A 195 -4.87 -5.40 27.51
CA LEU A 195 -4.64 -4.09 26.92
C LEU A 195 -5.59 -3.89 25.73
N VAL A 196 -6.44 -2.86 25.83
CA VAL A 196 -7.34 -2.45 24.75
C VAL A 196 -6.70 -1.25 24.02
N PRO A 197 -6.33 -1.39 22.74
CA PRO A 197 -5.86 -0.27 21.93
C PRO A 197 -6.94 0.82 21.80
N PRO A 198 -6.56 2.11 21.79
CA PRO A 198 -7.52 3.19 21.56
C PRO A 198 -8.15 3.09 20.17
N ALA A 199 -9.49 3.13 20.10
CA ALA A 199 -10.21 3.14 18.83
C ALA A 199 -9.82 4.36 17.99
N PRO A 200 -9.58 4.20 16.67
CA PRO A 200 -9.29 5.33 15.80
C PRO A 200 -10.53 6.20 15.61
N ARG A 201 -10.31 7.51 15.45
CA ARG A 201 -11.36 8.42 15.01
C ARG A 201 -11.96 7.94 13.68
N ARG A 202 -13.30 7.88 13.62
CA ARG A 202 -14.07 7.55 12.43
C ARG A 202 -14.77 8.79 11.87
N PHE A 203 -14.90 8.86 10.54
CA PHE A 203 -15.51 9.97 9.82
C PHE A 203 -16.76 9.50 9.07
N PRO A 204 -17.97 9.71 9.62
CA PRO A 204 -19.20 9.25 8.98
C PRO A 204 -19.41 9.88 7.59
N PRO A 205 -19.92 9.12 6.60
CA PRO A 205 -20.22 9.65 5.28
C PRO A 205 -21.13 10.88 5.34
N ASP A 206 -20.69 11.98 4.72
CA ASP A 206 -21.52 13.17 4.48
C ASP A 206 -22.40 13.01 3.23
N ALA A 207 -23.11 14.06 2.82
CA ALA A 207 -24.04 14.00 1.70
C ALA A 207 -23.37 13.59 0.37
N ILE A 208 -22.20 14.17 0.07
CA ILE A 208 -21.44 13.85 -1.15
C ILE A 208 -20.95 12.40 -1.08
N THR A 209 -20.43 11.99 0.07
CA THR A 209 -19.91 10.62 0.24
C THR A 209 -21.02 9.58 0.08
N ARG A 210 -22.22 9.82 0.64
CA ARG A 210 -23.38 8.91 0.51
C ARG A 210 -23.89 8.80 -0.92
N GLU A 211 -23.86 9.90 -1.67
CA GLU A 211 -24.19 9.89 -3.10
C GLU A 211 -23.21 8.99 -3.87
N VAL A 212 -21.91 9.12 -3.60
CA VAL A 212 -20.87 8.25 -4.20
C VAL A 212 -21.06 6.80 -3.80
N MET A 213 -21.38 6.51 -2.53
CA MET A 213 -21.66 5.14 -2.08
C MET A 213 -22.81 4.50 -2.87
N ALA A 214 -23.92 5.23 -3.06
CA ALA A 214 -25.05 4.74 -3.85
C ALA A 214 -24.70 4.50 -5.32
N LEU A 215 -23.89 5.40 -5.91
CA LEU A 215 -23.37 5.23 -7.26
C LEU A 215 -22.50 3.96 -7.36
N VAL A 216 -21.59 3.75 -6.41
CA VAL A 216 -20.69 2.59 -6.41
C VAL A 216 -21.45 1.29 -6.28
N GLU A 217 -22.46 1.20 -5.41
CA GLU A 217 -23.26 -0.03 -5.31
C GLU A 217 -24.05 -0.34 -6.56
N THR A 218 -24.47 0.69 -7.29
CA THR A 218 -25.19 0.51 -8.56
C THR A 218 -24.26 0.10 -9.69
N ARG A 219 -23.07 0.73 -9.80
CA ARG A 219 -22.15 0.54 -10.93
C ARG A 219 -21.18 -0.63 -10.77
N PHE A 220 -20.86 -0.99 -9.53
CA PHE A 220 -19.88 -2.03 -9.21
C PHE A 220 -20.43 -3.11 -8.27
N PRO A 221 -21.63 -3.67 -8.52
CA PRO A 221 -22.27 -4.59 -7.58
C PRO A 221 -21.43 -5.85 -7.30
N GLY A 222 -20.69 -6.33 -8.31
CA GLY A 222 -19.82 -7.51 -8.23
C GLY A 222 -18.37 -7.22 -7.82
N HIS A 223 -18.01 -6.00 -7.40
CA HIS A 223 -16.67 -5.73 -6.88
C HIS A 223 -16.52 -6.27 -5.44
N PHE A 224 -15.28 -6.57 -5.05
CA PHE A 224 -14.96 -7.10 -3.74
C PHE A 224 -15.22 -6.08 -2.61
N GLY A 225 -15.58 -6.61 -1.45
CA GLY A 225 -15.69 -5.85 -0.21
C GLY A 225 -17.00 -5.09 -0.04
N THR A 226 -17.20 -4.53 1.15
CA THR A 226 -18.49 -3.96 1.58
C THR A 226 -18.37 -2.50 1.99
N LEU A 227 -19.49 -1.77 2.04
CA LEU A 227 -19.51 -0.32 2.33
C LEU A 227 -20.03 0.06 3.73
N GLU A 228 -20.56 -0.88 4.50
CA GLU A 228 -21.22 -0.60 5.79
C GLU A 228 -20.27 0.04 6.80
N ALA A 229 -18.98 -0.33 6.75
CA ALA A 229 -17.97 0.18 7.65
C ALA A 229 -17.21 1.41 7.11
N PHE A 230 -17.63 2.01 5.98
CA PHE A 230 -16.93 3.15 5.40
C PHE A 230 -16.85 4.32 6.40
N ALA A 231 -15.63 4.76 6.71
CA ALA A 231 -15.39 5.91 7.58
C ALA A 231 -14.02 6.57 7.36
N TRP A 232 -13.52 6.51 6.12
CA TRP A 232 -12.25 7.11 5.74
C TRP A 232 -12.34 8.64 5.69
N PRO A 233 -11.26 9.38 6.00
CA PRO A 233 -11.19 10.81 5.72
C PRO A 233 -11.31 11.07 4.21
N VAL A 234 -12.23 11.95 3.81
CA VAL A 234 -12.40 12.37 2.40
C VAL A 234 -12.05 13.84 2.19
N THR A 235 -11.66 14.54 3.27
CA THR A 235 -11.18 15.92 3.22
C THR A 235 -9.84 16.09 3.93
N ALA A 236 -9.07 17.11 3.55
CA ALA A 236 -7.80 17.46 4.21
C ALA A 236 -8.00 17.71 5.72
N ARG A 237 -9.09 18.39 6.10
CA ARG A 237 -9.42 18.66 7.51
C ARG A 237 -9.67 17.38 8.31
N GLU A 238 -10.39 16.43 7.75
CA GLU A 238 -10.60 15.12 8.40
C GLU A 238 -9.30 14.35 8.52
N ALA A 239 -8.46 14.39 7.49
CA ALA A 239 -7.17 13.72 7.51
C ALA A 239 -6.21 14.33 8.54
N GLU A 240 -6.18 15.66 8.67
CA GLU A 240 -5.46 16.38 9.73
C GLU A 240 -5.97 16.01 11.13
N ALA A 241 -7.30 15.87 11.28
CA ALA A 241 -7.90 15.41 12.54
C ALA A 241 -7.56 13.94 12.85
N ALA A 242 -7.43 13.08 11.83
CA ALA A 242 -6.99 11.70 11.98
C ALA A 242 -5.51 11.62 12.39
N LEU A 243 -4.65 12.47 11.82
CA LEU A 243 -3.25 12.60 12.23
C LEU A 243 -3.15 13.04 13.69
N ALA A 244 -3.86 14.11 14.10
CA ALA A 244 -3.84 14.60 15.47
C ALA A 244 -4.32 13.54 16.49
N ASP A 245 -5.38 12.79 16.14
CA ASP A 245 -5.87 11.65 16.93
C ASP A 245 -4.79 10.57 17.08
N PHE A 246 -4.13 10.17 15.99
CA PHE A 246 -3.04 9.20 16.03
C PHE A 246 -1.87 9.66 16.91
N ILE A 247 -1.37 10.88 16.70
CA ILE A 247 -0.24 11.46 17.44
C ILE A 247 -0.51 11.44 18.95
N THR A 248 -1.74 11.68 19.35
CA THR A 248 -2.13 11.77 20.77
C THR A 248 -2.40 10.40 21.38
N ALA A 249 -3.21 9.59 20.71
CA ALA A 249 -3.77 8.38 21.32
C ALA A 249 -2.94 7.11 21.07
N ARG A 250 -2.23 7.02 19.93
CA ARG A 250 -1.65 5.75 19.47
C ARG A 250 -0.15 5.80 19.24
N LEU A 251 0.41 6.93 18.79
CA LEU A 251 1.86 7.10 18.58
C LEU A 251 2.71 6.65 19.79
N PRO A 252 2.36 6.93 21.06
CA PRO A 252 3.20 6.56 22.20
C PRO A 252 3.49 5.05 22.31
N ARG A 253 2.62 4.20 21.76
CA ARG A 253 2.79 2.73 21.75
C ARG A 253 2.87 2.14 20.35
N PHE A 254 3.02 2.98 19.32
CA PHE A 254 3.13 2.53 17.92
C PHE A 254 4.27 1.53 17.75
N GLY A 255 5.43 1.83 18.34
CA GLY A 255 6.61 0.97 18.27
C GLY A 255 6.38 -0.38 18.94
N ASP A 256 5.97 -0.38 20.21
CA ASP A 256 5.83 -1.61 21.01
C ASP A 256 5.04 -2.72 20.29
N TYR A 257 3.91 -2.36 19.68
CA TYR A 257 2.97 -3.30 19.08
C TYR A 257 2.94 -3.28 17.55
N GLN A 258 4.01 -2.79 16.91
CA GLN A 258 4.08 -2.63 15.45
C GLN A 258 3.87 -3.97 14.69
N ASP A 259 4.34 -5.07 15.27
CA ASP A 259 4.25 -6.43 14.72
C ASP A 259 3.19 -7.30 15.41
N ALA A 260 2.41 -6.76 16.35
CA ALA A 260 1.35 -7.51 17.03
C ALA A 260 0.13 -7.69 16.13
N MET A 261 -0.63 -8.76 16.36
CA MET A 261 -1.92 -9.02 15.72
C MET A 261 -2.88 -9.52 16.79
N ALA A 262 -4.14 -9.09 16.78
CA ALA A 262 -5.11 -9.53 17.78
C ALA A 262 -6.50 -9.64 17.19
N THR A 263 -7.22 -10.69 17.60
CA THR A 263 -8.60 -10.93 17.17
C THR A 263 -9.50 -9.81 17.69
N GLY A 264 -10.31 -9.22 16.81
CA GLY A 264 -11.21 -8.11 17.16
C GLY A 264 -10.53 -6.74 17.24
N GLU A 265 -9.20 -6.66 17.09
CA GLU A 265 -8.43 -5.41 17.15
C GLU A 265 -7.75 -5.14 15.80
N PRO A 266 -8.51 -4.72 14.76
CA PRO A 266 -8.00 -4.61 13.39
C PRO A 266 -6.94 -3.51 13.21
N VAL A 267 -6.88 -2.56 14.14
CA VAL A 267 -6.08 -1.32 14.03
C VAL A 267 -4.91 -1.27 15.00
N LEU A 268 -5.06 -1.83 16.20
CA LEU A 268 -4.06 -1.73 17.26
C LEU A 268 -3.62 -0.26 17.46
N PHE A 269 -2.31 0.01 17.38
CA PHE A 269 -1.73 1.33 17.54
C PHE A 269 -1.32 1.96 16.19
N HIS A 270 -1.84 1.46 15.07
CA HIS A 270 -1.52 1.99 13.75
C HIS A 270 -2.23 3.33 13.45
N ALA A 271 -1.66 4.08 12.52
CA ALA A 271 -2.07 5.45 12.24
C ALA A 271 -3.32 5.58 11.34
N LEU A 272 -3.54 4.61 10.43
CA LEU A 272 -4.60 4.64 9.42
C LEU A 272 -4.53 5.88 8.49
N LEU A 273 -3.33 6.36 8.21
CA LEU A 273 -3.10 7.56 7.40
C LEU A 273 -2.68 7.28 5.95
N SER A 274 -2.49 6.01 5.56
CA SER A 274 -1.98 5.63 4.23
C SER A 274 -2.91 6.09 3.10
N THR A 275 -4.22 5.97 3.26
CA THR A 275 -5.23 6.47 2.33
C THR A 275 -5.09 7.99 2.12
N SER A 276 -5.04 8.75 3.20
CA SER A 276 -4.89 10.21 3.16
C SER A 276 -3.54 10.68 2.61
N LEU A 277 -2.45 9.98 2.94
CA LEU A 277 -1.11 10.26 2.39
C LEU A 277 -1.07 9.98 0.88
N ASN A 278 -1.66 8.88 0.43
CA ASN A 278 -1.58 8.45 -0.96
C ASN A 278 -2.57 9.22 -1.86
N ALA A 279 -3.69 9.71 -1.31
CA ALA A 279 -4.62 10.58 -2.04
C ALA A 279 -4.21 12.07 -2.06
N GLY A 280 -3.13 12.44 -1.36
CA GLY A 280 -2.65 13.82 -1.28
C GLY A 280 -3.35 14.72 -0.25
N LEU A 281 -4.21 14.15 0.61
CA LEU A 281 -4.88 14.88 1.71
C LEU A 281 -3.92 15.25 2.84
N LEU A 282 -2.86 14.47 3.05
CA LEU A 282 -1.80 14.73 4.03
C LEU A 282 -0.43 14.86 3.38
N SER A 283 0.38 15.77 3.93
CA SER A 283 1.79 15.87 3.60
C SER A 283 2.61 14.84 4.38
N PRO A 284 3.44 14.01 3.71
CA PRO A 284 4.37 13.10 4.39
C PRO A 284 5.31 13.82 5.36
N ARG A 285 5.78 15.01 4.97
CA ARG A 285 6.62 15.87 5.82
C ARG A 285 5.88 16.29 7.08
N ALA A 286 4.66 16.81 6.95
CA ALA A 286 3.88 17.27 8.10
C ALA A 286 3.57 16.12 9.08
N CYS A 287 3.31 14.91 8.58
CA CYS A 287 3.14 13.73 9.42
C CYS A 287 4.41 13.41 10.24
N CYS A 288 5.58 13.43 9.59
CA CYS A 288 6.86 13.19 10.27
C CYS A 288 7.18 14.28 11.30
N GLU A 289 6.97 15.55 10.95
CA GLU A 289 7.22 16.70 11.84
C GLU A 289 6.28 16.68 13.05
N ALA A 290 5.01 16.30 12.88
CA ALA A 290 4.07 16.14 13.99
C ALA A 290 4.49 15.03 14.97
N ALA A 291 5.05 13.92 14.45
CA ALA A 291 5.58 12.84 15.28
C ALA A 291 6.87 13.24 16.00
N GLU A 292 7.79 13.93 15.32
CA GLU A 292 9.01 14.46 15.94
C GLU A 292 8.69 15.47 17.05
N ALA A 293 7.74 16.37 16.82
CA ALA A 293 7.29 17.32 17.84
C ALA A 293 6.78 16.59 19.10
N ALA A 294 5.99 15.52 18.93
CA ALA A 294 5.53 14.72 20.06
C ALA A 294 6.66 14.07 20.87
N TRP A 295 7.74 13.64 20.21
CA TRP A 295 8.94 13.17 20.92
C TRP A 295 9.66 14.31 21.65
N ARG A 296 9.90 15.45 21.00
CA ARG A 296 10.58 16.61 21.61
C ARG A 296 9.83 17.17 22.81
N GLU A 297 8.50 17.06 22.82
CA GLU A 297 7.63 17.44 23.94
C GLU A 297 7.49 16.34 25.02
N GLY A 298 8.19 15.20 24.86
CA GLY A 298 8.15 14.09 25.81
C GLY A 298 6.84 13.28 25.83
N ARG A 299 5.99 13.43 24.81
CA ARG A 299 4.68 12.75 24.71
C ARG A 299 4.76 11.35 24.09
N ALA A 300 5.84 11.04 23.37
CA ALA A 300 6.04 9.73 22.77
C ALA A 300 7.52 9.29 22.86
N PRO A 301 7.81 7.99 23.06
CA PRO A 301 9.17 7.49 23.13
C PRO A 301 9.84 7.46 21.75
N LEU A 302 11.16 7.57 21.74
CA LEU A 302 11.95 7.68 20.51
C LEU A 302 11.77 6.45 19.58
N ASN A 303 11.67 5.23 20.12
CA ASN A 303 11.50 4.02 19.29
C ASN A 303 10.18 4.04 18.49
N ALA A 304 9.12 4.61 19.07
CA ALA A 304 7.83 4.72 18.40
C ALA A 304 7.84 5.83 17.35
N VAL A 305 8.43 6.99 17.66
CA VAL A 305 8.54 8.13 16.73
C VAL A 305 9.48 7.82 15.57
N GLU A 306 10.68 7.30 15.83
CA GLU A 306 11.60 6.83 14.79
C GLU A 306 10.96 5.74 13.95
N GLY A 307 10.30 4.76 14.58
CA GLY A 307 9.60 3.68 13.90
C GLY A 307 8.55 4.19 12.92
N PHE A 308 7.73 5.16 13.33
CA PHE A 308 6.71 5.80 12.49
C PHE A 308 7.33 6.60 11.34
N ILE A 309 8.30 7.47 11.64
CA ILE A 309 9.00 8.27 10.62
C ILE A 309 9.71 7.37 9.61
N ARG A 310 10.32 6.25 10.04
CA ARG A 310 10.97 5.29 9.16
C ARG A 310 10.01 4.60 8.19
N GLN A 311 8.74 4.42 8.55
CA GLN A 311 7.75 3.88 7.59
C GLN A 311 7.46 4.89 6.46
N ILE A 312 7.44 6.18 6.78
CA ILE A 312 7.14 7.25 5.81
C ILE A 312 8.41 7.67 5.06
N LEU A 313 9.37 8.28 5.77
CA LEU A 313 10.61 8.81 5.20
C LEU A 313 11.54 7.71 4.65
N GLY A 314 11.47 6.50 5.21
CA GLY A 314 12.24 5.34 4.77
C GLY A 314 11.46 4.52 3.73
N TRP A 315 10.53 3.68 4.19
CA TRP A 315 9.89 2.69 3.32
C TRP A 315 9.04 3.29 2.20
N ARG A 316 8.13 4.23 2.50
CA ARG A 316 7.25 4.82 1.45
C ARG A 316 8.06 5.49 0.34
N GLU A 317 9.06 6.30 0.69
CA GLU A 317 9.93 6.96 -0.27
C GLU A 317 10.83 5.95 -1.04
N PHE A 318 11.38 4.95 -0.34
CA PHE A 318 12.21 3.91 -0.95
C PHE A 318 11.44 3.07 -1.97
N VAL A 319 10.21 2.67 -1.60
CA VAL A 319 9.29 1.89 -2.45
C VAL A 319 8.99 2.63 -3.75
N ARG A 320 8.65 3.92 -3.68
CA ARG A 320 8.45 4.75 -4.88
C ARG A 320 9.70 4.79 -5.76
N GLY A 321 10.87 4.97 -5.16
CA GLY A 321 12.13 5.00 -5.89
C GLY A 321 12.40 3.68 -6.62
N VAL A 322 12.19 2.53 -5.95
CA VAL A 322 12.34 1.20 -6.57
C VAL A 322 11.39 1.02 -7.75
N TYR A 323 10.11 1.38 -7.57
CA TYR A 323 9.10 1.29 -8.61
C TYR A 323 9.54 2.02 -9.89
N TRP A 324 9.83 3.32 -9.80
CA TRP A 324 10.21 4.13 -10.98
C TRP A 324 11.60 3.81 -11.54
N LEU A 325 12.45 3.14 -10.77
CA LEU A 325 13.75 2.67 -11.24
C LEU A 325 13.64 1.37 -12.05
N LYS A 326 12.62 0.55 -11.79
CA LYS A 326 12.53 -0.82 -12.30
C LYS A 326 11.35 -1.09 -13.23
N MET A 327 10.31 -0.25 -13.21
CA MET A 327 9.19 -0.39 -14.14
C MET A 327 9.58 -0.01 -15.57
N PRO A 328 9.01 -0.67 -16.59
CA PRO A 328 7.90 -1.65 -16.49
C PRO A 328 8.32 -3.09 -16.18
N ASP A 329 9.59 -3.46 -16.40
CA ASP A 329 10.06 -4.86 -16.35
C ASP A 329 9.89 -5.51 -14.97
N TYR A 330 9.86 -4.72 -13.90
CA TYR A 330 9.70 -5.20 -12.52
C TYR A 330 8.48 -6.08 -12.32
N ALA A 331 7.34 -5.75 -12.94
CA ALA A 331 6.09 -6.49 -12.77
C ALA A 331 6.16 -7.92 -13.33
N GLY A 332 7.04 -8.17 -14.30
CA GLY A 332 7.21 -9.47 -14.96
C GLY A 332 8.21 -10.40 -14.27
N LEU A 333 8.83 -9.99 -13.15
CA LEU A 333 9.79 -10.85 -12.46
C LEU A 333 9.09 -12.01 -11.75
N ASN A 334 9.70 -13.20 -11.83
CA ASN A 334 9.23 -14.38 -11.10
C ASN A 334 10.42 -15.25 -10.68
N ALA A 335 11.28 -14.68 -9.85
CA ALA A 335 12.50 -15.31 -9.36
C ALA A 335 12.28 -16.70 -8.76
N LEU A 336 11.13 -16.96 -8.15
CA LEU A 336 10.85 -18.24 -7.49
C LEU A 336 10.07 -19.22 -8.36
N GLU A 337 9.79 -18.87 -9.62
CA GLU A 337 9.05 -19.72 -10.58
C GLU A 337 7.70 -20.17 -10.01
N ALA A 338 7.03 -19.28 -9.28
CA ALA A 338 5.75 -19.53 -8.65
C ALA A 338 4.61 -19.37 -9.66
N THR A 339 3.71 -20.34 -9.76
CA THR A 339 2.67 -20.39 -10.83
C THR A 339 1.28 -20.81 -10.34
N ARG A 340 1.11 -21.02 -9.03
CA ARG A 340 -0.17 -21.55 -8.51
C ARG A 340 -1.22 -20.44 -8.47
N PRO A 341 -2.46 -20.71 -8.90
CA PRO A 341 -3.52 -19.72 -8.88
C PRO A 341 -3.83 -19.26 -7.45
N LEU A 342 -4.35 -18.03 -7.34
CA LEU A 342 -4.85 -17.49 -6.09
C LEU A 342 -6.12 -18.26 -5.66
N PRO A 343 -6.20 -18.78 -4.41
CA PRO A 343 -7.39 -19.53 -3.97
C PRO A 343 -8.63 -18.65 -3.77
N TRP A 344 -9.82 -19.25 -3.86
CA TRP A 344 -11.11 -18.58 -3.59
C TRP A 344 -11.17 -17.93 -2.21
N SER A 345 -10.51 -18.54 -1.21
CA SER A 345 -10.50 -18.03 0.17
C SER A 345 -9.87 -16.64 0.32
N TRP A 346 -9.15 -16.12 -0.68
CA TRP A 346 -8.67 -14.73 -0.73
C TRP A 346 -9.80 -13.74 -1.05
N TRP A 347 -10.88 -14.21 -1.66
CA TRP A 347 -12.04 -13.41 -2.04
C TRP A 347 -13.23 -13.62 -1.08
N SER A 348 -13.34 -14.77 -0.42
CA SER A 348 -14.43 -15.05 0.53
C SER A 348 -14.02 -14.95 2.00
N GLY A 349 -12.75 -15.24 2.32
CA GLY A 349 -12.31 -15.50 3.70
C GLY A 349 -12.79 -16.85 4.25
N GLU A 350 -13.33 -17.73 3.40
CA GLU A 350 -13.76 -19.08 3.74
C GLU A 350 -12.55 -20.03 3.77
N THR A 351 -11.92 -20.13 4.93
CA THR A 351 -10.78 -21.02 5.16
C THR A 351 -10.75 -21.45 6.62
N ARG A 352 -10.24 -22.65 6.89
CA ARG A 352 -10.02 -23.13 8.27
C ARG A 352 -8.77 -22.52 8.90
N MET A 353 -7.92 -21.86 8.12
CA MET A 353 -6.78 -21.10 8.61
C MET A 353 -7.26 -19.79 9.23
N ASN A 354 -7.54 -19.80 10.54
CA ASN A 354 -8.13 -18.64 11.23
C ASN A 354 -7.34 -17.34 10.99
N CYS A 355 -6.00 -17.37 10.96
CA CYS A 355 -5.19 -16.18 10.69
C CYS A 355 -5.48 -15.57 9.30
N VAL A 356 -5.54 -16.40 8.24
CA VAL A 356 -5.89 -15.95 6.88
C VAL A 356 -7.34 -15.45 6.85
N ALA A 357 -8.24 -16.19 7.49
CA ALA A 357 -9.66 -15.84 7.57
C ALA A 357 -9.89 -14.47 8.24
N GLN A 358 -9.16 -14.17 9.32
CA GLN A 358 -9.18 -12.86 10.00
C GLN A 358 -8.69 -11.76 9.05
N ALA A 359 -7.53 -11.94 8.43
CA ALA A 359 -6.95 -10.93 7.54
C ALA A 359 -7.82 -10.65 6.30
N VAL A 360 -8.38 -11.69 5.66
CA VAL A 360 -9.21 -11.54 4.46
C VAL A 360 -10.57 -10.92 4.79
N ARG A 361 -11.26 -11.37 5.85
CA ARG A 361 -12.55 -10.78 6.25
C ARG A 361 -12.40 -9.33 6.70
N GLN A 362 -11.35 -9.01 7.46
CA GLN A 362 -11.03 -7.62 7.81
C GLN A 362 -10.78 -6.78 6.55
N THR A 363 -10.05 -7.34 5.59
CA THR A 363 -9.80 -6.68 4.30
C THR A 363 -11.10 -6.45 3.51
N ARG A 364 -12.04 -7.41 3.51
CA ARG A 364 -13.37 -7.29 2.88
C ARG A 364 -14.24 -6.22 3.53
N ASP A 365 -14.23 -6.15 4.86
CA ASP A 365 -15.16 -5.31 5.62
C ASP A 365 -14.63 -3.88 5.78
N LEU A 366 -13.30 -3.71 5.83
CA LEU A 366 -12.64 -2.44 6.14
C LEU A 366 -11.76 -1.90 5.01
N ALA A 367 -11.56 -2.63 3.91
CA ALA A 367 -10.55 -2.31 2.89
C ALA A 367 -9.14 -2.08 3.48
N TYR A 368 -8.84 -2.72 4.62
CA TYR A 368 -7.65 -2.47 5.42
C TYR A 368 -7.16 -3.71 6.14
N ALA A 369 -5.86 -3.95 6.04
CA ALA A 369 -5.06 -4.77 6.94
C ALA A 369 -3.81 -3.99 7.32
N HIS A 370 -3.34 -4.12 8.56
CA HIS A 370 -2.09 -3.48 8.96
C HIS A 370 -0.87 -4.24 8.40
N HIS A 371 0.30 -3.60 8.42
CA HIS A 371 1.48 -4.07 7.67
C HIS A 371 1.84 -5.54 7.94
N ILE A 372 1.86 -5.98 9.19
CA ILE A 372 2.30 -7.34 9.52
C ILE A 372 1.26 -8.41 9.15
N GLN A 373 -0.03 -8.06 9.05
CA GLN A 373 -1.04 -8.96 8.46
C GLN A 373 -0.76 -9.16 6.97
N ARG A 374 -0.54 -8.05 6.23
CA ARG A 374 -0.19 -8.09 4.80
C ARG A 374 1.09 -8.92 4.58
N LEU A 375 2.14 -8.66 5.35
CA LEU A 375 3.43 -9.31 5.16
C LEU A 375 3.46 -10.76 5.67
N MET A 376 3.08 -11.00 6.92
CA MET A 376 3.36 -12.25 7.62
C MET A 376 2.19 -13.23 7.70
N VAL A 377 1.00 -12.82 7.23
CA VAL A 377 -0.16 -13.71 7.09
C VAL A 377 -0.43 -14.00 5.61
N THR A 378 -1.00 -13.04 4.88
CA THR A 378 -1.40 -13.25 3.48
C THR A 378 -0.20 -13.34 2.55
N GLY A 379 0.79 -12.46 2.72
CA GLY A 379 2.03 -12.45 1.94
C GLY A 379 2.91 -13.67 2.19
N ASN A 380 3.18 -13.98 3.46
CA ASN A 380 3.91 -15.18 3.86
C ASN A 380 3.22 -16.46 3.37
N PHE A 381 1.88 -16.57 3.47
CA PHE A 381 1.19 -17.71 2.88
C PHE A 381 1.41 -17.77 1.36
N ALA A 382 1.22 -16.66 0.64
CA ALA A 382 1.38 -16.63 -0.81
C ALA A 382 2.79 -17.07 -1.26
N LEU A 383 3.81 -16.57 -0.56
CA LEU A 383 5.21 -16.98 -0.73
C LEU A 383 5.40 -18.49 -0.50
N LEU A 384 4.92 -18.99 0.64
CA LEU A 384 5.12 -20.38 1.06
C LEU A 384 4.35 -21.36 0.16
N ALA A 385 3.15 -20.99 -0.27
CA ALA A 385 2.33 -21.77 -1.19
C ALA A 385 2.76 -21.60 -2.66
N GLY A 386 3.70 -20.72 -2.98
CA GLY A 386 4.17 -20.51 -4.35
C GLY A 386 3.06 -20.03 -5.29
N LEU A 387 2.26 -19.07 -4.82
CA LEU A 387 1.20 -18.45 -5.61
C LEU A 387 1.81 -17.56 -6.70
N ASP A 388 1.14 -17.50 -7.84
CA ASP A 388 1.52 -16.71 -9.00
C ASP A 388 1.67 -15.23 -8.61
N PRO A 389 2.84 -14.61 -8.86
CA PRO A 389 3.08 -13.23 -8.46
C PRO A 389 2.06 -12.25 -9.05
N ALA A 390 1.64 -12.41 -10.31
CA ALA A 390 0.73 -11.48 -10.95
C ALA A 390 -0.64 -11.51 -10.27
N ALA A 391 -1.19 -12.70 -10.00
CA ALA A 391 -2.44 -12.86 -9.27
C ALA A 391 -2.38 -12.29 -7.84
N VAL A 392 -1.24 -12.44 -7.16
CA VAL A 392 -1.04 -11.86 -5.83
C VAL A 392 -1.01 -10.32 -5.90
N ASN A 393 -0.22 -9.72 -6.80
CA ASN A 393 -0.18 -8.25 -6.93
C ASN A 393 -1.56 -7.68 -7.29
N GLU A 394 -2.30 -8.32 -8.21
CA GLU A 394 -3.65 -7.88 -8.56
C GLU A 394 -4.59 -7.88 -7.34
N TRP A 395 -4.51 -8.90 -6.48
CA TRP A 395 -5.30 -8.96 -5.26
C TRP A 395 -4.94 -7.81 -4.31
N TYR A 396 -3.66 -7.59 -4.02
CA TYR A 396 -3.22 -6.49 -3.14
C TYR A 396 -3.60 -5.11 -3.68
N LEU A 397 -3.50 -4.91 -5.00
CA LEU A 397 -3.89 -3.66 -5.67
C LEU A 397 -5.41 -3.43 -5.69
N THR A 398 -6.16 -4.53 -5.68
CA THR A 398 -7.62 -4.55 -5.64
C THR A 398 -8.16 -4.23 -4.26
N VAL A 399 -7.69 -4.92 -3.22
CA VAL A 399 -8.44 -5.04 -1.96
C VAL A 399 -8.19 -3.96 -0.92
N TYR A 400 -7.06 -3.24 -0.99
CA TYR A 400 -6.73 -2.22 0.00
C TYR A 400 -7.04 -0.80 -0.52
N ALA A 401 -7.71 0.00 0.33
CA ALA A 401 -8.09 1.38 -0.03
C ALA A 401 -6.89 2.32 -0.23
N ASP A 402 -5.71 1.95 0.27
CA ASP A 402 -4.47 2.71 0.13
C ASP A 402 -3.57 2.26 -1.03
N ALA A 403 -4.00 1.26 -1.82
CA ALA A 403 -3.17 0.65 -2.84
C ALA A 403 -3.16 1.48 -4.14
N TYR A 404 -1.96 1.80 -4.61
CA TYR A 404 -1.66 2.28 -5.97
C TYR A 404 -0.41 1.54 -6.43
N GLU A 405 -0.22 1.30 -7.73
CA GLU A 405 0.84 0.41 -8.21
C GLU A 405 2.24 0.79 -7.68
N TRP A 406 2.57 2.10 -7.60
CA TRP A 406 3.88 2.53 -7.10
C TRP A 406 4.21 2.09 -5.67
N VAL A 407 3.19 1.96 -4.81
CA VAL A 407 3.36 1.57 -3.41
C VAL A 407 3.09 0.09 -3.21
N GLU A 408 2.12 -0.46 -3.94
CA GLU A 408 1.70 -1.85 -3.82
C GLU A 408 2.75 -2.78 -4.42
N LEU A 409 3.13 -2.57 -5.68
CA LEU A 409 3.91 -3.54 -6.45
C LEU A 409 5.27 -3.84 -5.81
N PRO A 410 6.11 -2.87 -5.40
CA PRO A 410 7.37 -3.21 -4.74
C PRO A 410 7.18 -3.91 -3.39
N ASN A 411 6.16 -3.52 -2.61
CA ASN A 411 5.87 -4.16 -1.32
C ASN A 411 5.43 -5.60 -1.51
N THR A 412 4.46 -5.86 -2.39
CA THR A 412 3.97 -7.21 -2.62
C THR A 412 5.04 -8.04 -3.32
N HIS A 413 5.42 -7.64 -4.53
CA HIS A 413 6.30 -8.37 -5.44
C HIS A 413 7.71 -8.58 -4.86
N GLY A 414 8.27 -7.55 -4.22
CA GLY A 414 9.61 -7.59 -3.64
C GLY A 414 9.64 -8.03 -2.18
N MET A 415 8.93 -7.31 -1.31
CA MET A 415 8.97 -7.58 0.14
C MET A 415 8.28 -8.88 0.51
N ALA A 416 7.03 -9.04 0.09
CA ALA A 416 6.17 -10.10 0.61
C ALA A 416 6.47 -11.46 -0.05
N ILE A 417 6.56 -11.49 -1.38
CA ILE A 417 6.69 -12.76 -2.14
C ILE A 417 8.05 -12.97 -2.80
N HIS A 418 8.99 -12.04 -2.67
CA HIS A 418 10.38 -12.19 -3.15
C HIS A 418 10.50 -12.58 -4.64
N ALA A 419 9.53 -12.17 -5.46
CA ALA A 419 9.49 -12.43 -6.89
C ALA A 419 10.55 -11.61 -7.65
N ASP A 420 11.02 -10.51 -7.06
CA ASP A 420 12.11 -9.66 -7.57
C ASP A 420 13.52 -10.26 -7.41
N GLY A 421 13.65 -11.41 -6.73
CA GLY A 421 14.95 -12.04 -6.48
C GLY A 421 15.87 -11.28 -5.52
N GLY A 422 15.32 -10.37 -4.72
CA GLY A 422 16.02 -9.66 -3.66
C GLY A 422 16.52 -8.26 -4.01
N VAL A 423 15.91 -7.61 -5.00
CA VAL A 423 16.13 -6.18 -5.31
C VAL A 423 15.76 -5.32 -4.10
N MET A 424 14.61 -5.58 -3.49
CA MET A 424 14.09 -4.83 -2.34
C MET A 424 14.56 -5.40 -1.00
N GLY A 425 14.59 -6.73 -0.86
CA GLY A 425 14.83 -7.43 0.40
C GLY A 425 15.91 -8.49 0.29
N SER A 426 16.88 -8.50 1.21
CA SER A 426 18.00 -9.46 1.18
C SER A 426 17.60 -10.90 1.54
N LYS A 427 16.40 -11.12 2.06
CA LYS A 427 15.85 -12.45 2.36
C LYS A 427 14.34 -12.45 2.14
N PRO A 428 13.73 -13.59 1.78
CA PRO A 428 12.29 -13.78 1.83
C PRO A 428 11.78 -13.71 3.28
N TYR A 429 10.60 -13.13 3.49
CA TYR A 429 9.89 -13.13 4.77
C TYR A 429 9.09 -14.43 5.00
N ALA A 430 9.76 -15.58 4.83
CA ALA A 430 9.18 -16.89 5.09
C ALA A 430 9.18 -17.22 6.59
N ALA A 431 8.03 -17.59 7.15
CA ALA A 431 7.91 -18.03 8.53
C ALA A 431 6.85 -19.11 8.74
N SER A 432 7.10 -20.02 9.67
CA SER A 432 6.14 -21.05 10.08
C SER A 432 5.04 -20.51 11.00
N GLY A 433 4.08 -21.36 11.37
CA GLY A 433 3.00 -21.02 12.29
C GLY A 433 3.49 -20.55 13.67
N ALA A 434 4.72 -20.92 14.05
CA ALA A 434 5.34 -20.46 15.30
C ALA A 434 5.53 -18.94 15.36
N TYR A 435 5.72 -18.26 14.21
CA TYR A 435 5.74 -16.79 14.18
C TYR A 435 4.35 -16.22 14.47
N ILE A 436 3.32 -16.71 13.77
CA ILE A 436 1.94 -16.24 13.94
C ILE A 436 1.48 -16.46 15.37
N ASN A 437 1.68 -17.65 15.94
CA ASN A 437 1.35 -17.94 17.33
C ASN A 437 2.12 -17.09 18.35
N ARG A 438 3.32 -16.61 17.99
CA ARG A 438 4.07 -15.70 18.87
C ARG A 438 3.47 -14.30 18.82
N MET A 439 3.11 -13.81 17.64
CA MET A 439 2.71 -12.42 17.43
C MET A 439 1.19 -12.19 17.46
N SER A 440 0.39 -13.25 17.60
CA SER A 440 -1.07 -13.17 17.65
C SER A 440 -1.74 -14.13 18.60
N ASP A 441 -3.04 -13.94 18.79
CA ASP A 441 -3.94 -14.86 19.49
C ASP A 441 -4.71 -15.80 18.54
N TYR A 442 -4.51 -15.70 17.23
CA TYR A 442 -5.28 -16.42 16.20
C TYR A 442 -5.24 -17.95 16.35
N CYS A 443 -4.16 -18.50 16.90
CA CYS A 443 -3.97 -19.94 17.02
C CYS A 443 -4.86 -20.58 18.11
N ARG A 444 -5.36 -19.82 19.10
CA ARG A 444 -6.12 -20.38 20.24
C ARG A 444 -7.47 -20.99 19.81
N GLY A 445 -8.09 -20.43 18.77
CA GLY A 445 -9.36 -20.91 18.20
C GLY A 445 -9.23 -21.45 16.77
N CYS A 446 -8.02 -21.81 16.33
CA CYS A 446 -7.81 -22.30 14.98
C CYS A 446 -8.17 -23.78 14.87
N ALA A 447 -8.73 -24.19 13.72
CA ALA A 447 -9.01 -25.60 13.42
C ALA A 447 -7.73 -26.46 13.29
N TYR A 448 -6.56 -25.81 13.20
CA TYR A 448 -5.25 -26.45 13.11
C TYR A 448 -4.44 -26.24 14.39
N ASP A 449 -3.69 -27.26 14.80
CA ASP A 449 -2.73 -27.19 15.90
C ASP A 449 -1.38 -26.66 15.39
N VAL A 450 -0.99 -25.48 15.88
CA VAL A 450 0.28 -24.84 15.53
C VAL A 450 1.52 -25.58 16.02
N LYS A 451 1.38 -26.46 17.02
CA LYS A 451 2.48 -27.28 17.54
C LYS A 451 2.73 -28.53 16.68
N GLN A 452 1.76 -28.94 15.87
CA GLN A 452 1.90 -30.06 14.95
C GLN A 452 2.49 -29.59 13.62
N SER A 453 3.47 -30.33 13.10
CA SER A 453 4.16 -30.00 11.85
C SER A 453 3.72 -30.83 10.64
N THR A 454 3.02 -31.95 10.86
CA THR A 454 2.60 -32.92 9.83
C THR A 454 1.25 -33.54 10.18
N GLY A 455 0.53 -34.01 9.16
CA GLY A 455 -0.77 -34.67 9.31
C GLY A 455 -1.98 -33.73 9.23
N PRO A 456 -3.23 -34.27 9.23
CA PRO A 456 -4.43 -33.51 8.86
C PRO A 456 -4.80 -32.33 9.77
N GLY A 457 -4.37 -32.38 11.03
CA GLY A 457 -4.60 -31.31 12.02
C GLY A 457 -3.45 -30.31 12.15
N ALA A 458 -2.35 -30.50 11.44
CA ALA A 458 -1.18 -29.63 11.56
C ALA A 458 -1.39 -28.27 10.91
N CYS A 459 -0.85 -27.22 11.53
CA CYS A 459 -0.85 -25.89 10.91
C CYS A 459 -0.11 -25.92 9.56
N PRO A 460 -0.75 -25.53 8.45
CA PRO A 460 -0.16 -25.68 7.11
C PRO A 460 1.11 -24.85 6.92
N PHE A 461 1.23 -23.69 7.60
CA PHE A 461 2.45 -22.88 7.58
C PHE A 461 3.70 -23.65 8.04
N ASN A 462 3.57 -24.68 8.89
CA ASN A 462 4.71 -25.45 9.37
C ASN A 462 5.30 -26.34 8.28
N ALA A 463 4.47 -27.12 7.59
CA ALA A 463 4.89 -27.98 6.49
C ALA A 463 5.35 -27.14 5.28
N LEU A 464 4.55 -26.13 4.91
CA LEU A 464 4.85 -25.24 3.77
C LEU A 464 6.16 -24.47 3.95
N TYR A 465 6.50 -24.06 5.18
CA TYR A 465 7.78 -23.38 5.46
C TYR A 465 8.99 -24.26 5.13
N TRP A 466 8.97 -25.52 5.55
CA TRP A 466 10.08 -26.44 5.29
C TRP A 466 10.12 -26.89 3.83
N ASP A 467 8.96 -27.10 3.21
CA ASP A 467 8.86 -27.38 1.77
C ASP A 467 9.44 -26.21 0.94
N PHE A 468 9.09 -24.97 1.28
CA PHE A 468 9.64 -23.76 0.64
C PHE A 468 11.17 -23.70 0.71
N LEU A 469 11.74 -23.92 1.89
CA LEU A 469 13.20 -23.93 2.03
C LEU A 469 13.84 -25.08 1.26
N ALA A 470 13.20 -26.25 1.22
CA ALA A 470 13.71 -27.42 0.51
C ALA A 470 13.69 -27.23 -1.01
N ARG A 471 12.57 -26.75 -1.58
CA ARG A 471 12.43 -26.59 -3.04
C ARG A 471 13.32 -25.46 -3.60
N HIS A 472 13.66 -24.47 -2.78
CA HIS A 472 14.55 -23.37 -3.17
C HIS A 472 15.95 -23.44 -2.52
N GLU A 473 16.35 -24.59 -1.96
CA GLU A 473 17.62 -24.77 -1.24
C GLU A 473 18.83 -24.32 -2.08
N ARG A 474 18.86 -24.71 -3.36
CA ARG A 474 19.95 -24.33 -4.29
C ARG A 474 20.06 -22.82 -4.47
N ARG A 475 18.92 -22.14 -4.65
CA ARG A 475 18.85 -20.68 -4.83
C ARG A 475 19.32 -19.94 -3.58
N PHE A 476 18.98 -20.47 -2.41
CA PHE A 476 19.28 -19.83 -1.12
C PHE A 476 20.59 -20.30 -0.47
N ALA A 477 21.33 -21.21 -1.08
CA ALA A 477 22.54 -21.81 -0.51
C ALA A 477 23.57 -20.78 -0.04
N ASN A 478 23.70 -19.67 -0.76
CA ASN A 478 24.64 -18.59 -0.47
C ASN A 478 24.03 -17.40 0.28
N ASN A 479 22.77 -17.50 0.74
CA ASN A 479 22.14 -16.44 1.52
C ASN A 479 22.53 -16.56 3.00
N PRO A 480 23.36 -15.65 3.55
CA PRO A 480 23.86 -15.77 4.92
C PRO A 480 22.75 -15.72 5.96
N ARG A 481 21.62 -15.04 5.66
CA ARG A 481 20.47 -14.96 6.57
C ARG A 481 19.61 -16.22 6.58
N LEU A 482 19.79 -17.13 5.62
CA LEU A 482 19.11 -18.42 5.56
C LEU A 482 20.05 -19.60 5.91
N ALA A 483 21.31 -19.33 6.23
CA ALA A 483 22.30 -20.36 6.54
C ALA A 483 21.84 -21.30 7.68
N MET A 484 21.34 -20.73 8.79
CA MET A 484 20.87 -21.52 9.92
C MET A 484 19.61 -22.37 9.59
N PRO A 485 18.54 -21.82 9.00
CA PRO A 485 17.40 -22.63 8.53
C PRO A 485 17.81 -23.76 7.57
N LEU A 486 18.68 -23.49 6.60
CA LEU A 486 19.14 -24.49 5.65
C LEU A 486 20.01 -25.57 6.31
N GLN A 487 20.83 -25.19 7.29
CA GLN A 487 21.59 -26.17 8.07
C GLN A 487 20.65 -27.07 8.89
N THR A 488 19.61 -26.51 9.50
CA THR A 488 18.59 -27.29 10.21
C THR A 488 17.87 -28.25 9.26
N LEU A 489 17.51 -27.79 8.06
CA LEU A 489 16.90 -28.63 7.03
C LEU A 489 17.80 -29.81 6.64
N ARG A 490 19.11 -29.58 6.44
CA ARG A 490 20.08 -30.62 6.05
C ARG A 490 20.34 -31.65 7.15
N LYS A 491 20.20 -31.27 8.41
CA LYS A 491 20.37 -32.15 9.57
C LYS A 491 19.07 -32.88 9.97
N MET A 492 17.95 -32.54 9.33
CA MET A 492 16.66 -33.15 9.65
C MET A 492 16.65 -34.61 9.24
N ASP A 493 16.07 -35.47 10.09
CA ASP A 493 15.87 -36.88 9.77
C ASP A 493 15.16 -37.05 8.41
N PRO A 494 15.64 -37.95 7.52
CA PRO A 494 15.06 -38.13 6.19
C PRO A 494 13.56 -38.46 6.19
N ALA A 495 13.10 -39.30 7.14
CA ALA A 495 11.68 -39.65 7.24
C ALA A 495 10.85 -38.45 7.67
N LYS A 496 11.37 -37.62 8.60
CA LYS A 496 10.72 -36.35 8.98
C LYS A 496 10.66 -35.36 7.81
N ARG A 497 11.73 -35.23 7.02
CA ARG A 497 11.75 -34.36 5.82
C ARG A 497 10.71 -34.81 4.80
N GLN A 498 10.60 -36.12 4.57
CA GLN A 498 9.59 -36.68 3.68
C GLN A 498 8.16 -36.41 4.19
N ALA A 499 7.89 -36.65 5.48
CA ALA A 499 6.56 -36.40 6.06
C ALA A 499 6.12 -34.94 5.99
N LEU A 500 7.05 -33.98 6.13
CA LEU A 500 6.77 -32.55 5.92
C LEU A 500 6.42 -32.24 4.47
N ARG A 501 7.16 -32.83 3.53
CA ARG A 501 6.91 -32.68 2.09
C ARG A 501 5.55 -33.26 1.70
N ASP A 502 5.22 -34.44 2.19
CA ASP A 502 3.93 -35.10 1.93
C ASP A 502 2.77 -34.30 2.53
N SER A 503 2.94 -33.77 3.74
CA SER A 503 1.94 -32.91 4.38
C SER A 503 1.74 -31.59 3.59
N ALA A 504 2.82 -30.97 3.11
CA ALA A 504 2.74 -29.77 2.28
C ALA A 504 2.04 -30.06 0.94
N ALA A 505 2.43 -31.14 0.27
CA ALA A 505 1.81 -31.56 -1.00
C ALA A 505 0.32 -31.87 -0.83
N ALA A 506 -0.07 -32.59 0.22
CA ALA A 506 -1.47 -32.91 0.52
C ALA A 506 -2.29 -31.63 0.79
N PHE A 507 -1.74 -30.67 1.52
CA PHE A 507 -2.40 -29.39 1.75
C PHE A 507 -2.55 -28.59 0.44
N LEU A 508 -1.49 -28.51 -0.37
CA LEU A 508 -1.51 -27.77 -1.63
C LEU A 508 -2.43 -28.37 -2.70
N ALA A 509 -2.74 -29.67 -2.61
CA ALA A 509 -3.72 -30.36 -3.45
C ALA A 509 -5.12 -30.39 -2.82
N GLY A 510 -5.29 -29.84 -1.62
CA GLY A 510 -6.53 -29.85 -0.87
C GLY A 510 -7.49 -28.72 -1.25
N PRO A 511 -8.73 -28.78 -0.74
CA PRO A 511 -9.80 -27.83 -1.10
C PRO A 511 -9.53 -26.38 -0.63
N GLU A 512 -8.64 -26.18 0.36
CA GLU A 512 -8.24 -24.84 0.82
C GLU A 512 -7.51 -24.02 -0.26
N LEU A 513 -7.00 -24.68 -1.31
CA LEU A 513 -6.28 -24.07 -2.43
C LEU A 513 -7.11 -24.01 -3.72
N ASP A 514 -8.40 -24.39 -3.68
CA ASP A 514 -9.27 -24.33 -4.85
C ASP A 514 -9.48 -22.86 -5.28
N PRO A 515 -9.17 -22.47 -6.53
CA PRO A 515 -9.44 -21.13 -7.03
C PRO A 515 -10.93 -20.87 -7.32
N ALA A 516 -11.75 -21.92 -7.47
CA ALA A 516 -13.17 -21.79 -7.75
C ALA A 516 -13.98 -21.51 -6.46
N ALA A 517 -15.03 -20.70 -6.60
CA ALA A 517 -16.02 -20.59 -5.54
C ALA A 517 -16.69 -21.97 -5.33
N PRO A 518 -16.92 -22.40 -4.07
CA PRO A 518 -17.76 -23.54 -3.78
C PRO A 518 -19.13 -23.32 -4.45
N GLY A 519 -19.53 -24.27 -5.30
CA GLY A 519 -20.74 -24.18 -6.13
C GLY A 519 -22.04 -24.10 -5.35
#